data_AF-A0A842WCP6-F1
#
_entry.id   AF-A0A842WCP6-F1
#
_cell.length_a   1.000
_cell.length_b   1.000
_cell.length_c   1.000
_cell.angle_alpha   90.00
_cell.angle_beta   90.00
_cell.angle_gamma   90.00
#
_symmetry.space_group_name_H-M   'P 1'
#
loop_
_entity.id
_entity.type
_entity.pdbx_description
1 polymer ?
#
loop_
_entity_poly.entity_id
_entity_poly.type
_entity_poly.pdbx_seq_one_letter_code
_entity_poly.pdbx_strand_id
1 'polypeptide(L)'
;MPFETLEELKEALKDHDSLNDIVDFLTKSVEAEKQTGIQSRNKANQEAQSLRRWKKSLEEAGYEGDPEGIAEWLESKATPQDGDGSSDSKTNAEIAKLRREFEKQKKELEEERAGAQKIKAESDKRAIKSALQDALGKMSGHQYVIDSLILGGKVKLTEDEEVVFVDGENEVDFQSGVKGILESNPDLLPNTQAPGARSKTRPQQASPHFTSSQLKNMSAEEIAANMDNVLDSLKT
;
A
#
# COMPACT_ATOMS: atom_id res chain seq x y z
N MET A 1 -18.70 28.73 8.72
CA MET A 1 -19.55 28.02 9.69
C MET A 1 -19.50 26.55 9.34
N PRO A 2 -19.32 25.62 10.30
CA PRO A 2 -19.47 24.20 10.02
C PRO A 2 -20.94 23.91 9.68
N PHE A 3 -21.19 23.09 8.65
CA PHE A 3 -22.53 22.63 8.31
C PHE A 3 -22.91 21.49 9.26
N GLU A 4 -24.08 21.54 9.89
CA GLU A 4 -24.50 20.53 10.88
C GLU A 4 -25.31 19.40 10.23
N THR A 5 -25.92 19.66 9.07
CA THR A 5 -26.68 18.65 8.33
C THR A 5 -26.32 18.61 6.84
N LEU A 6 -26.60 17.45 6.22
CA LEU A 6 -26.37 17.23 4.78
C LEU A 6 -27.29 18.11 3.92
N GLU A 7 -28.45 18.52 4.45
CA GLU A 7 -29.37 19.44 3.76
C GLU A 7 -28.85 20.87 3.78
N GLU A 8 -28.26 21.34 4.89
CA GLU A 8 -27.60 22.66 4.95
C GLU A 8 -26.41 22.76 4.00
N LEU A 9 -25.64 21.68 3.86
CA LEU A 9 -24.54 21.60 2.89
C LEU A 9 -25.05 21.66 1.44
N LYS A 10 -26.14 20.95 1.13
CA LYS A 10 -26.78 20.96 -0.20
C LYS A 10 -27.36 22.33 -0.54
N GLU A 11 -28.03 22.98 0.41
CA GLU A 11 -28.62 24.31 0.21
C GLU A 11 -27.53 25.38 -0.01
N ALA A 12 -26.40 25.28 0.70
CA ALA A 12 -25.29 26.23 0.56
C ALA A 12 -24.46 26.04 -0.73
N LEU A 13 -24.56 24.87 -1.37
CA LEU A 13 -23.80 24.51 -2.58
C LEU A 13 -24.63 24.56 -3.86
N LYS A 14 -25.91 24.91 -3.76
CA LYS A 14 -26.89 24.93 -4.86
C LYS A 14 -26.44 25.75 -6.07
N ASP A 15 -25.67 26.82 -5.85
CA ASP A 15 -25.18 27.74 -6.89
C ASP A 15 -23.83 27.31 -7.51
N HIS A 16 -23.23 26.21 -7.03
CA HIS A 16 -21.95 25.69 -7.51
C HIS A 16 -22.14 24.29 -8.12
N ASP A 17 -22.43 24.24 -9.42
CA ASP A 17 -22.68 22.99 -10.16
C ASP A 17 -21.62 21.90 -9.93
N SER A 18 -20.34 22.26 -9.86
CA SER A 18 -19.25 21.31 -9.61
C SER A 18 -19.21 20.74 -8.18
N LEU A 19 -19.80 21.44 -7.22
CA LEU A 19 -19.86 21.01 -5.82
C LEU A 19 -21.11 20.15 -5.56
N ASN A 20 -22.19 20.36 -6.31
CA ASN A 20 -23.37 19.47 -6.30
C ASN A 20 -22.99 18.04 -6.72
N ASP A 21 -22.17 17.87 -7.76
CA ASP A 21 -21.67 16.55 -8.18
C ASP A 21 -20.87 15.84 -7.07
N ILE A 22 -20.08 16.60 -6.31
CA ILE A 22 -19.29 16.07 -5.19
C ILE A 22 -20.20 15.66 -4.03
N VAL A 23 -21.21 16.47 -3.70
CA VAL A 23 -22.18 16.14 -2.63
C VAL A 23 -23.02 14.92 -3.01
N ASP A 24 -23.43 14.79 -4.27
CA ASP A 24 -24.15 13.62 -4.76
C ASP A 24 -23.27 12.37 -4.74
N PHE A 25 -22.00 12.49 -5.13
CA PHE A 25 -21.03 11.41 -5.01
C PHE A 25 -20.85 10.96 -3.55
N LEU A 26 -20.66 11.89 -2.62
CA LEU A 26 -20.52 11.60 -1.19
C LEU A 26 -21.80 11.01 -0.58
N THR A 27 -22.98 11.49 -0.99
CA THR A 27 -24.26 10.93 -0.54
C THR A 27 -24.38 9.47 -0.99
N LYS A 28 -24.07 9.19 -2.27
CA LYS A 28 -24.09 7.83 -2.83
C LYS A 28 -23.06 6.93 -2.17
N SER A 29 -21.86 7.43 -1.85
CA SER A 29 -20.83 6.62 -1.18
C SER A 29 -21.24 6.25 0.24
N VAL A 30 -21.80 7.20 1.00
CA VAL A 30 -22.32 6.94 2.35
C VAL A 30 -23.50 5.98 2.34
N GLU A 31 -24.42 6.10 1.38
CA GLU A 31 -25.52 5.15 1.22
C GLU A 31 -25.03 3.74 0.86
N ALA A 32 -24.03 3.65 -0.03
CA ALA A 32 -23.40 2.37 -0.37
C ALA A 32 -22.74 1.74 0.86
N GLU A 33 -22.02 2.51 1.69
CA GLU A 33 -21.42 2.03 2.93
C GLU A 33 -22.46 1.60 3.97
N LYS A 34 -23.58 2.33 4.09
CA LYS A 34 -24.71 1.91 4.94
C LYS A 34 -25.28 0.58 4.46
N GLN A 35 -25.45 0.40 3.15
CA GLN A 35 -25.95 -0.86 2.60
C GLN A 35 -24.99 -2.02 2.82
N THR A 36 -23.69 -1.84 2.64
CA THR A 36 -22.69 -2.89 2.92
C THR A 36 -22.68 -3.24 4.41
N GLY A 37 -22.79 -2.26 5.30
CA GLY A 37 -22.91 -2.48 6.74
C GLY A 37 -24.16 -3.27 7.13
N ILE A 38 -25.32 -2.95 6.54
CA ILE A 38 -26.58 -3.70 6.75
C ILE A 38 -26.44 -5.14 6.25
N GLN A 39 -25.88 -5.35 5.05
CA GLN A 39 -25.65 -6.69 4.50
C GLN A 39 -24.71 -7.52 5.37
N SER A 40 -23.61 -6.93 5.85
CA SER A 40 -22.68 -7.59 6.76
C SER A 40 -23.36 -8.01 8.07
N ARG A 41 -24.14 -7.12 8.70
CA ARG A 41 -24.91 -7.44 9.91
C ARG A 41 -25.94 -8.52 9.69
N ASN A 42 -26.65 -8.48 8.55
CA ASN A 42 -27.62 -9.51 8.20
C ASN A 42 -26.96 -10.87 7.99
N LYS A 43 -25.79 -10.92 7.33
CA LYS A 43 -25.00 -12.16 7.16
C LYS A 43 -24.56 -12.71 8.51
N ALA A 44 -23.99 -11.87 9.38
CA ALA A 44 -23.58 -12.29 10.73
C ALA A 44 -24.77 -12.81 11.56
N ASN A 45 -25.94 -12.19 11.44
CA ASN A 45 -27.14 -12.66 12.12
C ASN A 45 -27.65 -13.99 11.54
N GLN A 46 -27.60 -14.17 10.22
CA GLN A 46 -27.94 -15.45 9.57
C GLN A 46 -26.99 -16.57 9.98
N GLU A 47 -25.69 -16.30 10.05
CA GLU A 47 -24.67 -17.23 10.54
C GLU A 47 -24.88 -17.59 12.02
N ALA A 48 -25.18 -16.60 12.87
CA ALA A 48 -25.52 -16.87 14.27
C ALA A 48 -26.79 -17.72 14.41
N GLN A 49 -27.79 -17.50 13.55
CA GLN A 49 -28.99 -18.33 13.52
C GLN A 49 -28.73 -19.74 13.00
N SER A 50 -27.90 -19.91 11.96
CA SER A 50 -27.55 -21.22 11.44
C SER A 50 -26.75 -22.03 12.46
N LEU A 51 -25.80 -21.40 13.17
CA LEU A 51 -25.05 -22.04 14.26
C LEU A 51 -25.97 -22.48 15.41
N ARG A 52 -26.96 -21.67 15.79
CA ARG A 52 -27.94 -22.05 16.82
C ARG A 52 -28.78 -23.25 16.39
N ARG A 53 -29.23 -23.28 15.13
CA ARG A 53 -29.99 -24.41 14.57
C ARG A 53 -29.14 -25.67 14.52
N TRP A 54 -27.90 -25.53 14.07
CA TRP A 54 -26.94 -26.63 13.98
C TRP A 54 -26.61 -27.22 15.35
N LYS A 55 -26.38 -26.36 16.35
CA LYS A 55 -26.20 -26.80 17.75
C LYS A 55 -27.43 -27.58 18.26
N LYS A 56 -28.63 -27.06 18.01
CA LYS A 56 -29.88 -27.75 18.40
C LYS A 56 -30.02 -29.12 17.73
N SER A 57 -29.64 -29.25 16.46
CA SER A 57 -29.65 -30.54 15.77
C SER A 57 -28.57 -31.51 16.26
N LEU A 58 -27.43 -31.00 16.75
CA LEU A 58 -26.43 -31.84 17.43
C LEU A 58 -26.98 -32.37 18.76
N GLU A 59 -27.59 -31.50 19.57
CA GLU A 59 -28.23 -31.88 20.83
C GLU A 59 -29.37 -32.89 20.60
N GLU A 60 -30.23 -32.66 19.59
CA GLU A 60 -31.31 -33.59 19.21
C GLU A 60 -30.77 -34.95 18.71
N ALA A 61 -29.60 -34.98 18.08
CA ALA A 61 -28.92 -36.20 17.67
C ALA A 61 -28.13 -36.88 18.82
N GLY A 62 -28.14 -36.31 20.03
CA GLY A 62 -27.53 -36.88 21.23
C GLY A 62 -26.06 -36.50 21.46
N TYR A 63 -25.63 -35.35 20.93
CA TYR A 63 -24.31 -34.78 21.19
C TYR A 63 -24.36 -33.73 22.31
N GLU A 64 -23.65 -33.97 23.41
CA GLU A 64 -23.53 -33.04 24.56
C GLU A 64 -22.07 -32.62 24.84
N GLY A 65 -21.15 -32.94 23.94
CA GLY A 65 -19.71 -32.68 24.13
C GLY A 65 -19.25 -31.28 23.68
N ASP A 66 -17.96 -31.02 23.86
CA ASP A 66 -17.32 -29.75 23.48
C ASP A 66 -17.19 -29.59 21.95
N PRO A 67 -17.11 -28.36 21.41
CA PRO A 67 -17.04 -28.13 19.96
C PRO A 67 -15.90 -28.88 19.25
N GLU A 68 -14.79 -29.12 19.94
CA GLU A 68 -13.62 -29.82 19.42
C GLU A 68 -13.87 -31.32 19.18
N GLY A 69 -14.78 -31.93 19.95
CA GLY A 69 -15.14 -33.35 19.85
C GLY A 69 -16.20 -33.67 18.78
N ILE A 70 -16.78 -32.66 18.12
CA ILE A 70 -17.88 -32.86 17.16
C ILE A 70 -17.43 -33.74 15.98
N ALA A 71 -16.20 -33.55 15.51
CA ALA A 71 -15.66 -34.33 14.40
C ALA A 71 -15.55 -35.82 14.75
N GLU A 72 -14.97 -36.12 15.92
CA GLU A 72 -14.77 -37.49 16.41
C GLU A 72 -16.10 -38.17 16.74
N TRP A 73 -17.05 -37.43 17.32
CA TRP A 73 -18.40 -37.94 17.57
C TRP A 73 -19.15 -38.24 16.27
N LEU A 74 -19.15 -37.29 15.31
CA LEU A 74 -19.76 -37.53 14.01
C LEU A 74 -19.13 -38.76 13.36
N GLU A 75 -17.80 -38.94 13.46
CA GLU A 75 -17.04 -40.08 12.96
C GLU A 75 -17.50 -41.40 13.59
N SER A 76 -17.59 -41.46 14.92
CA SER A 76 -18.04 -42.62 15.70
C SER A 76 -19.48 -43.06 15.39
N LYS A 77 -20.34 -42.14 14.95
CA LYS A 77 -21.75 -42.42 14.63
C LYS A 77 -21.98 -42.98 13.22
N ALA A 78 -20.99 -42.98 12.33
CA ALA A 78 -21.14 -43.63 11.02
C ALA A 78 -20.48 -45.00 10.90
N THR A 79 -19.71 -45.44 11.89
CA THR A 79 -19.41 -46.87 12.02
C THR A 79 -20.68 -47.55 12.49
N PRO A 80 -21.30 -48.46 11.70
CA PRO A 80 -22.41 -49.26 12.18
C PRO A 80 -21.90 -50.05 13.38
N GLN A 81 -22.40 -49.76 14.57
CA GLN A 81 -22.20 -50.65 15.70
C GLN A 81 -23.08 -51.87 15.38
N ASP A 82 -22.46 -53.02 15.08
CA ASP A 82 -23.09 -54.29 14.67
C ASP A 82 -23.99 -54.94 15.74
N GLY A 83 -24.74 -54.16 16.50
CA GLY A 83 -25.57 -54.66 17.58
C GLY A 83 -26.50 -53.60 18.12
N ASP A 84 -27.58 -53.35 17.40
CA ASP A 84 -28.97 -53.40 17.88
C ASP A 84 -29.86 -52.76 16.81
N GLY A 85 -30.88 -53.49 16.36
CA GLY A 85 -31.71 -53.18 15.19
C GLY A 85 -32.68 -52.01 15.39
N SER A 86 -32.31 -51.01 16.19
CA SER A 86 -33.14 -49.87 16.59
C SER A 86 -32.48 -48.51 16.27
N SER A 87 -31.69 -48.43 15.21
CA SER A 87 -31.26 -47.15 14.65
C SER A 87 -32.34 -46.66 13.67
N ASP A 88 -33.22 -45.78 14.14
CA ASP A 88 -34.21 -45.08 13.33
C ASP A 88 -33.55 -44.50 12.05
N SER A 89 -34.06 -44.85 10.88
CA SER A 89 -33.54 -44.35 9.59
C SER A 89 -33.51 -42.81 9.50
N LYS A 90 -34.30 -42.14 10.35
CA LYS A 90 -34.33 -40.68 10.52
C LYS A 90 -33.06 -40.13 11.20
N THR A 91 -32.57 -40.76 12.27
CA THR A 91 -31.36 -40.29 12.97
C THR A 91 -30.11 -40.43 12.10
N ASN A 92 -30.01 -41.50 11.30
CA ASN A 92 -28.90 -41.65 10.34
C ASN A 92 -28.92 -40.61 9.22
N ALA A 93 -30.12 -40.22 8.75
CA ALA A 93 -30.26 -39.17 7.75
C ALA A 93 -29.89 -37.78 8.30
N GLU A 94 -30.20 -37.52 9.57
CA GLU A 94 -29.83 -36.28 10.27
C GLU A 94 -28.32 -36.21 10.53
N ILE A 95 -27.70 -37.30 10.99
CA ILE A 95 -26.24 -37.39 11.15
C ILE A 95 -25.51 -37.20 9.82
N ALA A 96 -26.03 -37.76 8.72
CA ALA A 96 -25.47 -37.56 7.39
C ALA A 96 -25.59 -36.10 6.90
N LYS A 97 -26.67 -35.40 7.24
CA LYS A 97 -26.81 -33.95 6.96
C LYS A 97 -25.81 -33.13 7.77
N LEU A 98 -25.70 -33.40 9.07
CA LEU A 98 -24.77 -32.71 9.97
C LEU A 98 -23.31 -32.83 9.50
N ARG A 99 -22.91 -34.01 9.02
CA ARG A 99 -21.58 -34.22 8.41
C ARG A 99 -21.33 -33.34 7.20
N ARG A 100 -22.27 -33.31 6.25
CA ARG A 100 -22.14 -32.48 5.04
C ARG A 100 -22.07 -30.99 5.37
N GLU A 101 -22.87 -30.54 6.34
CA GLU A 101 -22.83 -29.16 6.81
C GLU A 101 -21.50 -28.82 7.49
N PHE A 102 -20.97 -29.73 8.31
CA PHE A 102 -19.68 -29.55 8.98
C PHE A 102 -18.50 -29.53 8.00
N GLU A 103 -18.45 -30.45 7.03
CA GLU A 103 -17.44 -30.45 5.97
C GLU A 103 -17.52 -29.19 5.11
N LYS A 104 -18.73 -28.74 4.77
CA LYS A 104 -18.94 -27.50 4.03
C LYS A 104 -18.41 -26.30 4.79
N GLN A 105 -18.72 -26.18 6.09
CA GLN A 105 -18.21 -25.09 6.93
C GLN A 105 -16.69 -25.11 7.06
N LYS A 106 -16.08 -26.30 7.21
CA LYS A 106 -14.62 -26.43 7.21
C LYS A 106 -14.00 -25.90 5.92
N LYS A 107 -14.57 -26.28 4.78
CA LYS A 107 -14.08 -25.85 3.47
C LYS A 107 -14.26 -24.34 3.26
N GLU A 108 -15.42 -23.79 3.60
CA GLU A 108 -15.66 -22.34 3.52
C GLU A 108 -14.68 -21.54 4.39
N LEU A 109 -14.36 -22.03 5.60
CA LEU A 109 -13.42 -21.39 6.51
C LEU A 109 -11.97 -21.47 6.01
N GLU A 110 -11.59 -22.59 5.37
CA GLU A 110 -10.29 -22.73 4.73
C GLU A 110 -10.14 -21.80 3.51
N GLU A 111 -11.19 -21.70 2.69
CA GLU A 111 -11.27 -20.76 1.56
C GLU A 111 -11.22 -19.30 2.02
N GLU A 112 -11.93 -18.94 3.09
CA GLU A 112 -11.92 -17.60 3.67
C GLU A 112 -10.53 -17.23 4.21
N ARG A 113 -9.87 -18.15 4.93
CA ARG A 113 -8.50 -17.94 5.41
C ARG A 113 -7.52 -17.76 4.26
N ALA A 114 -7.63 -18.57 3.20
CA ALA A 114 -6.79 -18.43 2.02
C ALA A 114 -7.04 -17.10 1.29
N GLY A 115 -8.30 -16.66 1.23
CA GLY A 115 -8.69 -15.34 0.71
C GLY A 115 -8.11 -14.19 1.53
N ALA A 116 -8.25 -14.23 2.85
CA ALA A 116 -7.73 -13.23 3.77
C ALA A 116 -6.20 -13.12 3.69
N GLN A 117 -5.49 -14.25 3.58
CA GLN A 117 -4.04 -14.27 3.39
C GLN A 117 -3.62 -13.62 2.07
N LYS A 118 -4.36 -13.84 0.97
CA LYS A 118 -4.09 -13.17 -0.32
C LYS A 118 -4.29 -11.67 -0.23
N ILE A 119 -5.39 -11.22 0.38
CA ILE A 119 -5.67 -9.78 0.56
C ILE A 119 -4.59 -9.13 1.42
N LYS A 120 -4.20 -9.78 2.53
CA LYS A 120 -3.10 -9.30 3.38
C LYS A 120 -1.80 -9.21 2.59
N ALA A 121 -1.42 -10.27 1.87
CA ALA A 121 -0.21 -10.26 1.05
C ALA A 121 -0.23 -9.17 -0.03
N GLU A 122 -1.37 -8.90 -0.66
CA GLU A 122 -1.51 -7.79 -1.61
C GLU A 122 -1.42 -6.42 -0.93
N SER A 123 -2.02 -6.26 0.25
CA SER A 123 -1.93 -5.04 1.06
C SER A 123 -0.48 -4.77 1.46
N ASP A 124 0.22 -5.77 1.99
CA ASP A 124 1.62 -5.68 2.41
C ASP A 124 2.50 -5.29 1.21
N LYS A 125 2.29 -5.92 0.05
CA LYS A 125 2.99 -5.55 -1.19
C LYS A 125 2.78 -4.10 -1.59
N ARG A 126 1.55 -3.58 -1.46
CA ARG A 126 1.24 -2.17 -1.76
C ARG A 126 1.93 -1.22 -0.78
N ALA A 127 1.90 -1.54 0.51
CA ALA A 127 2.56 -0.74 1.54
C ALA A 127 4.08 -0.67 1.31
N ILE A 128 4.72 -1.83 1.10
CA ILE A 128 6.15 -1.93 0.79
C ILE A 128 6.50 -1.15 -0.48
N LYS A 129 5.71 -1.34 -1.55
CA LYS A 129 5.93 -0.65 -2.82
C LYS A 129 5.87 0.86 -2.66
N SER A 130 4.88 1.37 -1.91
CA SER A 130 4.73 2.80 -1.64
C SER A 130 5.97 3.36 -0.92
N ALA A 131 6.40 2.70 0.15
CA ALA A 131 7.57 3.15 0.92
C ALA A 131 8.86 3.16 0.09
N LEU A 132 9.09 2.10 -0.70
CA LEU A 132 10.29 1.98 -1.53
C LEU A 132 10.28 2.93 -2.73
N GLN A 133 9.10 3.28 -3.26
CA GLN A 133 8.99 4.16 -4.41
C GLN A 133 9.50 5.58 -4.09
N ASP A 134 9.23 6.06 -2.88
CA ASP A 134 9.76 7.36 -2.42
C ASP A 134 11.28 7.31 -2.22
N ALA A 135 11.80 6.22 -1.66
CA ALA A 135 13.22 6.08 -1.34
C ALA A 135 14.10 5.80 -2.57
N LEU A 136 13.63 4.96 -3.49
CA LEU A 136 14.37 4.51 -4.69
C LEU A 136 13.97 5.28 -5.96
N GLY A 137 13.02 6.22 -5.90
CA GLY A 137 12.49 6.93 -7.07
C GLY A 137 13.53 7.70 -7.90
N LYS A 138 14.71 7.98 -7.32
CA LYS A 138 15.84 8.58 -8.04
C LYS A 138 16.53 7.61 -9.00
N MET A 139 16.38 6.29 -8.83
CA MET A 139 16.99 5.29 -9.69
C MET A 139 16.20 5.11 -10.99
N SER A 140 16.93 4.97 -12.09
CA SER A 140 16.37 4.49 -13.36
C SER A 140 15.90 3.05 -13.19
N GLY A 141 14.67 2.76 -13.61
CA GLY A 141 14.09 1.42 -13.47
C GLY A 141 13.77 0.99 -12.03
N HIS A 142 13.65 1.93 -11.08
CA HIS A 142 13.32 1.65 -9.67
C HIS A 142 12.12 0.71 -9.51
N GLN A 143 11.11 0.81 -10.39
CA GLN A 143 9.95 -0.07 -10.38
C GLN A 143 10.32 -1.56 -10.48
N TYR A 144 11.26 -1.92 -11.37
CA TYR A 144 11.73 -3.31 -11.52
C TYR A 144 12.55 -3.77 -10.31
N VAL A 145 13.34 -2.86 -9.73
CA VAL A 145 14.11 -3.15 -8.51
C VAL A 145 13.14 -3.46 -7.36
N ILE A 146 12.14 -2.60 -7.14
CA ILE A 146 11.11 -2.80 -6.12
C ILE A 146 10.37 -4.12 -6.33
N ASP A 147 9.92 -4.40 -7.56
CA ASP A 147 9.21 -5.63 -7.87
C ASP A 147 10.09 -6.86 -7.63
N SER A 148 11.39 -6.79 -7.95
CA SER A 148 12.35 -7.88 -7.69
C SER A 148 12.63 -8.11 -6.20
N LEU A 149 12.65 -7.04 -5.39
CA LEU A 149 12.83 -7.14 -3.93
C LEU A 149 11.62 -7.81 -3.28
N ILE A 150 10.41 -7.42 -3.71
CA ILE A 150 9.16 -8.00 -3.24
C ILE A 150 9.05 -9.48 -3.66
N LEU A 151 9.32 -9.79 -4.94
CA LEU A 151 9.26 -11.17 -5.46
C LEU A 151 10.34 -12.06 -4.85
N GLY A 152 11.51 -11.50 -4.57
CA GLY A 152 12.64 -12.20 -3.95
C GLY A 152 12.53 -12.34 -2.43
N GLY A 153 11.48 -11.81 -1.80
CA GLY A 153 11.30 -11.86 -0.34
C GLY A 153 12.38 -11.08 0.43
N LYS A 154 13.04 -10.12 -0.21
CA LYS A 154 14.12 -9.31 0.39
C LYS A 154 13.61 -8.13 1.22
N VAL A 155 12.30 -7.96 1.28
CA VAL A 155 11.63 -6.90 2.03
C VAL A 155 10.38 -7.48 2.67
N LYS A 156 10.11 -7.09 3.90
CA LYS A 156 8.91 -7.49 4.65
C LYS A 156 8.40 -6.32 5.49
N LEU A 157 7.13 -6.41 5.86
CA LEU A 157 6.54 -5.55 6.88
C LEU A 157 6.77 -6.19 8.25
N THR A 158 7.20 -5.42 9.24
CA THR A 158 7.18 -5.83 10.65
C THR A 158 5.77 -5.69 11.25
N GLU A 159 5.59 -6.16 12.48
CA GLU A 159 4.32 -6.04 13.22
C GLU A 159 3.90 -4.57 13.43
N ASP A 160 4.88 -3.65 13.47
CA ASP A 160 4.68 -2.20 13.59
C ASP A 160 4.41 -1.49 12.26
N GLU A 161 4.12 -2.24 11.18
CA GLU A 161 3.90 -1.74 9.82
C GLU A 161 5.12 -1.04 9.19
N GLU A 162 6.32 -1.24 9.72
CA GLU A 162 7.55 -0.70 9.15
C GLU A 162 8.15 -1.65 8.10
N VAL A 163 8.73 -1.07 7.05
CA VAL A 163 9.39 -1.85 5.98
C VAL A 163 10.83 -2.14 6.38
N VAL A 164 11.17 -3.42 6.52
CA VAL A 164 12.55 -3.86 6.79
C VAL A 164 13.08 -4.71 5.63
N PHE A 165 14.38 -4.65 5.43
CA PHE A 165 15.08 -5.47 4.45
C PHE A 165 15.48 -6.80 5.10
N VAL A 166 15.47 -7.86 4.30
CA VAL A 166 15.87 -9.20 4.72
C VAL A 166 17.07 -9.60 3.87
N ASP A 167 18.20 -9.81 4.53
CA ASP A 167 19.40 -10.36 3.92
C ASP A 167 19.73 -11.72 4.57
N GLY A 168 19.17 -12.78 3.98
CA GLY A 168 19.22 -14.12 4.55
C GLY A 168 18.42 -14.20 5.85
N GLU A 169 19.12 -14.42 6.97
CA GLU A 169 18.52 -14.48 8.32
C GLU A 169 18.53 -13.13 9.04
N ASN A 170 19.22 -12.12 8.49
CA ASN A 170 19.36 -10.82 9.13
C ASN A 170 18.31 -9.83 8.66
N GLU A 171 17.73 -9.10 9.60
CA GLU A 171 16.88 -7.96 9.33
C GLU A 171 17.73 -6.69 9.31
N VAL A 172 17.61 -5.93 8.24
CA VAL A 172 18.31 -4.67 8.02
C VAL A 172 17.26 -3.56 8.02
N ASP A 173 17.56 -2.47 8.71
CA ASP A 173 16.66 -1.32 8.75
C ASP A 173 16.42 -0.74 7.34
N PHE A 174 15.32 0.00 7.19
CA PHE A 174 14.92 0.58 5.91
C PHE A 174 16.01 1.45 5.26
N GLN A 175 16.68 2.30 6.03
CA GLN A 175 17.66 3.26 5.50
C GLN A 175 18.94 2.57 5.05
N SER A 176 19.44 1.65 5.86
CA SER A 176 20.63 0.84 5.59
C SER A 176 20.40 -0.05 4.36
N GLY A 177 19.22 -0.66 4.24
CA GLY A 177 18.86 -1.49 3.09
C GLY A 177 18.73 -0.69 1.79
N VAL A 178 18.05 0.47 1.83
CA VAL A 178 17.98 1.39 0.68
C VAL A 178 19.38 1.84 0.25
N LYS A 179 20.23 2.23 1.22
CA LYS A 179 21.62 2.63 0.93
C LYS A 179 22.42 1.51 0.28
N GLY A 180 22.32 0.28 0.80
CA GLY A 180 22.98 -0.89 0.21
C GLY A 180 22.54 -1.15 -1.23
N ILE A 181 21.26 -0.94 -1.56
CA ILE A 181 20.75 -1.07 -2.93
C ILE A 181 21.32 0.01 -3.85
N LEU A 182 21.35 1.27 -3.40
CA LEU A 182 21.90 2.38 -4.17
C LEU A 182 23.40 2.19 -4.44
N GLU A 183 24.15 1.69 -3.45
CA GLU A 183 25.59 1.40 -3.58
C GLU A 183 25.87 0.19 -4.46
N SER A 184 25.00 -0.82 -4.45
CA SER A 184 25.15 -2.01 -5.30
C SER A 184 24.76 -1.76 -6.76
N ASN A 185 24.01 -0.69 -7.03
CA ASN A 185 23.51 -0.35 -8.37
C ASN A 185 23.87 1.09 -8.76
N PRO A 186 25.16 1.46 -8.79
CA PRO A 186 25.58 2.82 -9.12
C PRO A 186 25.19 3.21 -10.56
N ASP A 187 25.13 2.23 -11.47
CA ASP A 187 24.78 2.43 -12.89
C ASP A 187 23.33 2.88 -13.10
N LEU A 188 22.45 2.61 -12.13
CA LEU A 188 21.04 3.00 -12.18
C LEU A 188 20.82 4.40 -11.62
N LEU A 189 21.84 5.01 -11.01
CA LEU A 189 21.75 6.38 -10.52
C LEU A 189 21.88 7.37 -11.69
N PRO A 190 21.13 8.48 -11.67
CA PRO A 190 21.25 9.50 -12.70
C PRO A 190 22.65 10.07 -12.64
N ASN A 191 23.28 10.24 -13.81
CA ASN A 191 24.58 10.86 -13.88
C ASN A 191 24.49 12.30 -13.36
N THR A 192 25.08 12.55 -12.19
CA THR A 192 25.13 13.88 -11.55
C THR A 192 26.27 14.74 -12.08
N GLN A 193 27.05 14.26 -13.06
CA GLN A 193 27.98 15.12 -13.78
C GLN A 193 27.16 16.18 -14.50
N ALA A 194 27.38 17.44 -14.12
CA ALA A 194 26.87 18.57 -14.88
C ALA A 194 27.21 18.32 -16.35
N PRO A 195 26.22 18.33 -17.27
CA PRO A 195 26.49 18.10 -18.69
C PRO A 195 27.60 19.05 -19.07
N GLY A 196 28.76 18.48 -19.42
CA GLY A 196 30.04 19.16 -19.44
C GLY A 196 29.89 20.54 -20.02
N ALA A 197 30.40 21.54 -19.30
CA ALA A 197 30.37 22.94 -19.65
C ALA A 197 30.58 23.07 -21.16
N ARG A 198 29.47 23.15 -21.92
CA ARG A 198 29.53 23.41 -23.35
C ARG A 198 30.23 24.74 -23.40
N SER A 199 31.42 24.73 -23.99
CA SER A 199 32.12 25.90 -24.49
C SER A 199 31.11 26.67 -25.34
N LYS A 200 30.31 27.52 -24.70
CA LYS A 200 29.73 28.67 -25.35
C LYS A 200 30.96 29.50 -25.64
N THR A 201 31.45 29.39 -26.87
CA THR A 201 32.36 30.34 -27.45
C THR A 201 31.65 31.69 -27.36
N ARG A 202 31.89 32.38 -26.24
CA ARG A 202 31.47 33.75 -26.04
C ARG A 202 32.25 34.52 -27.10
N PRO A 203 31.60 35.30 -28.00
CA PRO A 203 32.35 36.21 -28.83
C PRO A 203 33.22 37.02 -27.88
N GLN A 204 34.52 37.02 -28.17
CA GLN A 204 35.57 37.58 -27.35
C GLN A 204 35.35 39.10 -27.31
N GLN A 205 34.44 39.52 -26.44
CA GLN A 205 34.23 40.91 -26.11
C GLN A 205 35.44 41.26 -25.26
N ALA A 206 36.40 41.97 -25.85
CA ALA A 206 37.63 42.40 -25.21
C ALA A 206 37.26 42.99 -23.84
N SER A 207 37.69 42.34 -22.77
CA SER A 207 37.53 42.89 -21.44
C SER A 207 38.40 44.14 -21.35
N PRO A 208 37.86 45.29 -20.91
CA PRO A 208 38.66 46.51 -20.78
C PRO A 208 39.88 46.24 -19.90
N HIS A 209 41.06 46.72 -20.35
CA HIS A 209 42.32 46.58 -19.62
C HIS A 209 42.27 47.25 -18.24
N PHE A 210 41.46 48.31 -18.11
CA PHE A 210 41.22 49.00 -16.85
C PHE A 210 39.72 49.11 -16.55
N THR A 211 39.37 48.86 -15.29
CA THR A 211 38.02 49.12 -14.79
C THR A 211 37.79 50.63 -14.62
N SER A 212 36.52 51.06 -14.64
CA SER A 212 36.16 52.48 -14.41
C SER A 212 36.71 53.03 -13.09
N SER A 213 36.80 52.19 -12.05
CA SER A 213 37.38 52.56 -10.77
C SER A 213 38.90 52.77 -10.83
N GLN A 214 39.61 51.98 -11.65
CA GLN A 214 41.06 52.14 -11.84
C GLN A 214 41.37 53.40 -12.65
N LEU A 215 40.62 53.68 -13.71
CA LEU A 215 40.81 54.90 -14.51
C LEU A 215 40.61 56.18 -13.69
N LYS A 216 39.69 56.19 -12.73
CA LYS A 216 39.44 57.35 -11.85
C LYS A 216 40.55 57.59 -10.83
N ASN A 217 41.32 56.56 -10.50
CA ASN A 217 42.36 56.61 -9.48
C ASN A 217 43.78 56.68 -10.09
N MET A 218 43.91 56.63 -11.42
CA MET A 218 45.21 56.78 -12.10
C MET A 218 45.63 58.26 -12.10
N SER A 219 46.92 58.48 -11.88
CA SER A 219 47.52 59.79 -12.02
C SER A 219 47.67 60.20 -13.49
N ALA A 220 47.80 61.50 -13.75
CA ALA A 220 47.95 62.02 -15.12
C ALA A 220 49.19 61.44 -15.85
N GLU A 221 50.26 61.14 -15.10
CA GLU A 221 51.48 60.53 -15.64
C GLU A 221 51.26 59.07 -16.03
N GLU A 222 50.50 58.31 -15.23
CA GLU A 222 50.16 56.91 -15.53
C GLU A 222 49.18 56.77 -16.70
N ILE A 223 48.29 57.75 -16.87
CA ILE A 223 47.37 57.82 -18.01
C ILE A 223 48.14 58.11 -19.30
N ALA A 224 49.09 59.06 -19.26
CA ALA A 224 49.92 59.37 -20.42
C ALA A 224 50.80 58.18 -20.85
N ALA A 225 51.32 57.42 -19.90
CA ALA A 225 52.13 56.24 -20.18
C ALA A 225 51.34 55.03 -20.72
N ASN A 226 50.05 54.92 -20.40
CA ASN A 226 49.19 53.80 -20.77
C ASN A 226 48.01 54.20 -21.67
N MET A 227 48.16 55.29 -22.42
CA MET A 227 47.05 55.96 -23.12
C MET A 227 46.32 55.03 -24.11
N ASP A 228 47.03 54.16 -24.82
CA ASP A 228 46.43 53.20 -25.76
C ASP A 228 45.49 52.21 -25.07
N ASN A 229 45.92 51.67 -23.92
CA ASN A 229 45.15 50.73 -23.12
C ASN A 229 43.95 51.40 -22.42
N VAL A 230 44.11 52.68 -22.02
CA VAL A 230 43.03 53.50 -21.47
C VAL A 230 41.98 53.78 -22.53
N LEU A 231 42.39 54.17 -23.75
CA LEU A 231 41.49 54.44 -24.87
C LEU A 231 40.73 53.17 -25.30
N ASP A 232 41.39 52.02 -25.36
CA ASP A 232 40.72 50.77 -25.70
C ASP A 232 39.74 50.31 -24.60
N SER A 233 40.02 50.61 -23.33
CA SER A 233 39.09 50.36 -22.22
C SER A 233 37.87 51.29 -22.22
N LEU A 234 37.92 52.41 -22.94
CA LEU A 234 36.81 53.37 -23.10
C LEU A 234 35.95 53.09 -24.35
N LYS A 235 36.44 52.28 -25.30
CA LYS A 235 35.73 51.94 -26.55
C LYS A 235 34.78 50.73 -26.40
N THR A 236 34.94 49.93 -25.35
CA THR A 236 34.06 48.80 -24.97
C THR A 236 32.85 49.27 -24.17
#